data_AF-A0A225WNX2-F1
#
_entry.id   AF-A0A225WNX2-F1
#
_cell.length_a   1.000
_cell.length_b   1.000
_cell.length_c   1.000
_cell.angle_alpha   90.00
_cell.angle_beta   90.00
_cell.angle_gamma   90.00
#
_symmetry.space_group_name_H-M   'P 1'
#
loop_
_entity.id
_entity.type
_entity.pdbx_description
1 polymer ?
#
loop_
_entity_poly.entity_id
_entity_poly.type
_entity_poly.pdbx_seq_one_letter_code
_entity_poly.pdbx_strand_id
1 'polypeptide(L)'
;MYDQSLRFSAYGIYGAPTTAFHRLSTHALRTIQHITDFILLGFRDGYGSGHGVRGRTTSATQTGIRHFFTATGIDFPCGHPQIRMILKGIHRLDAPVRHKALVSINNLECCYAALDMNLPSSQGLWGSLCQAFSFSFVPPRSHRKKENRLHANDIAILDSNGDSTTIARVAEAVHIRLSGSKTNQHGEPTLRALNRSGHQFLCPAFGALCLLRSRRSLPQDIPAAVYIWMVLNDF
;
A
#
# COMPACT_ATOMS: atom_id res chain seq x y z
N MET A 1 40.19 60.85 -11.41
CA MET A 1 40.14 59.88 -12.53
C MET A 1 38.70 59.36 -12.57
N TYR A 2 37.88 59.92 -13.48
CA TYR A 2 36.45 59.66 -13.81
C TYR A 2 35.41 59.56 -12.67
N ASP A 3 34.79 60.69 -12.29
CA ASP A 3 33.41 61.16 -12.58
C ASP A 3 32.59 60.58 -13.77
N GLN A 4 31.35 60.15 -13.48
CA GLN A 4 30.06 60.41 -14.15
C GLN A 4 28.95 59.76 -13.25
N SER A 5 28.07 60.45 -12.52
CA SER A 5 26.92 61.29 -12.96
C SER A 5 25.91 60.45 -13.78
N LEU A 6 24.58 60.39 -13.61
CA LEU A 6 23.56 61.23 -12.98
C LEU A 6 22.21 60.47 -12.95
N ARG A 7 21.45 60.66 -11.87
CA ARG A 7 20.00 60.96 -11.72
C ARG A 7 19.00 60.72 -12.88
N PHE A 8 17.79 60.23 -12.54
CA PHE A 8 16.45 60.80 -12.82
C PHE A 8 15.37 59.83 -12.24
N SER A 9 14.78 60.07 -11.06
CA SER A 9 13.55 60.84 -10.78
C SER A 9 12.35 60.57 -11.71
N ALA A 10 11.40 59.79 -11.17
CA ALA A 10 9.94 59.92 -11.17
C ALA A 10 9.17 60.26 -12.46
N TYR A 11 8.24 59.37 -12.85
CA TYR A 11 6.80 59.59 -13.07
C TYR A 11 6.16 58.18 -13.08
N GLY A 12 5.31 57.81 -12.10
CA GLY A 12 3.85 57.90 -12.18
C GLY A 12 3.32 56.92 -13.23
N ILE A 13 2.52 55.90 -12.88
CA ILE A 13 1.07 55.92 -13.12
C ILE A 13 0.39 54.65 -12.53
N TYR A 14 -0.74 54.90 -11.85
CA TYR A 14 -1.76 54.02 -11.25
C TYR A 14 -1.43 53.24 -9.97
N GLY A 15 -1.88 53.81 -8.84
CA GLY A 15 -1.93 53.18 -7.54
C GLY A 15 -2.85 51.96 -7.50
N ALA A 16 -2.31 50.86 -6.99
CA ALA A 16 -3.09 49.80 -6.37
C ALA A 16 -3.00 49.99 -4.84
N PRO A 17 -4.08 49.79 -4.07
CA PRO A 17 -4.09 50.15 -2.67
C PRO A 17 -3.18 49.20 -1.88
N THR A 18 -2.24 49.74 -1.11
CA THR A 18 -1.44 49.01 -0.09
C THR A 18 -2.34 48.27 0.91
N THR A 19 -3.59 48.70 1.05
CA THR A 19 -4.65 48.04 1.82
C THR A 19 -5.17 46.75 1.17
N ALA A 20 -5.09 46.58 -0.15
CA ALA A 20 -5.54 45.37 -0.84
C ALA A 20 -4.60 44.18 -0.59
N PHE A 21 -3.28 44.40 -0.58
CA PHE A 21 -2.29 43.35 -0.27
C PHE A 21 -2.39 42.88 1.19
N HIS A 22 -2.60 43.81 2.11
CA HIS A 22 -2.81 43.49 3.53
C HIS A 22 -4.17 42.79 3.76
N ARG A 23 -5.22 43.16 3.03
CA ARG A 23 -6.54 42.49 3.07
C ARG A 23 -6.51 41.09 2.47
N LEU A 24 -5.83 40.89 1.33
CA LEU A 24 -5.65 39.58 0.68
C LEU A 24 -4.90 38.60 1.59
N SER A 25 -3.88 39.07 2.32
CA SER A 25 -3.17 38.30 3.34
C SER A 25 -4.08 37.91 4.53
N THR A 26 -4.88 38.85 5.06
CA THR A 26 -5.81 38.54 6.16
C THR A 26 -6.94 37.58 5.76
N HIS A 27 -7.41 37.65 4.51
CA HIS A 27 -8.45 36.77 4.02
C HIS A 27 -7.95 35.34 3.86
N ALA A 28 -6.78 35.15 3.26
CA ALA A 28 -6.15 33.83 3.13
C ALA A 28 -5.91 33.19 4.50
N LEU A 29 -5.42 33.94 5.49
CA LEU A 29 -5.23 33.45 6.85
C LEU A 29 -6.55 33.02 7.52
N ARG A 30 -7.64 33.78 7.33
CA ARG A 30 -8.96 33.39 7.83
C ARG A 30 -9.48 32.12 7.17
N THR A 31 -9.30 31.97 5.85
CA THR A 31 -9.68 30.74 5.13
C THR A 31 -8.93 29.52 5.68
N ILE A 32 -7.62 29.64 5.92
CA ILE A 32 -6.82 28.56 6.53
C ILE A 32 -7.29 28.24 7.95
N GLN A 33 -7.65 29.26 8.73
CA GLN A 33 -8.19 29.06 10.08
C GLN A 33 -9.52 28.30 10.05
N HIS A 34 -10.47 28.71 9.19
CA HIS A 34 -11.75 28.02 9.07
C HIS A 34 -11.60 26.55 8.63
N ILE A 35 -10.68 26.27 7.71
CA ILE A 35 -10.40 24.88 7.30
C ILE A 35 -9.76 24.08 8.44
N THR A 36 -8.86 24.71 9.20
CA THR A 36 -8.25 24.10 10.38
C THR A 36 -9.30 23.75 11.43
N ASP A 37 -10.19 24.69 11.75
CA ASP A 37 -11.26 24.48 12.72
C ASP A 37 -12.23 23.39 12.26
N PHE A 38 -12.61 23.39 10.98
CA PHE A 38 -13.42 22.34 10.39
C PHE A 38 -12.77 20.94 10.48
N ILE A 39 -11.46 20.85 10.25
CA ILE A 39 -10.70 19.60 10.39
C ILE A 39 -10.69 19.13 11.85
N LEU A 40 -10.43 20.03 12.80
CA LEU A 40 -10.32 19.70 14.22
C LEU A 40 -11.67 19.32 14.83
N LEU A 41 -12.73 20.08 14.54
CA LEU A 41 -14.10 19.77 14.94
C LEU A 41 -14.56 18.46 14.31
N GLY A 42 -14.28 18.27 13.03
CA GLY A 42 -14.53 17.02 12.34
C GLY A 42 -13.88 15.82 13.02
N PHE A 43 -12.59 15.93 13.33
CA PHE A 43 -11.84 14.87 14.01
C PHE A 43 -12.36 14.58 15.42
N ARG A 44 -12.78 15.60 16.18
CA ARG A 44 -13.25 15.46 17.57
C ARG A 44 -14.71 15.01 17.68
N ASP A 45 -15.58 15.57 16.86
CA ASP A 45 -17.05 15.48 17.00
C ASP A 45 -17.71 14.71 15.83
N GLY A 46 -16.93 14.38 14.80
CA GLY A 46 -17.27 13.34 13.84
C GLY A 46 -18.14 13.73 12.66
N TYR A 47 -18.15 15.00 12.24
CA TYR A 47 -18.96 15.47 11.10
C TYR A 47 -20.46 15.08 11.19
N GLY A 48 -21.01 15.04 12.41
CA GLY A 48 -22.41 14.63 12.64
C GLY A 48 -22.60 13.16 13.02
N SER A 49 -21.54 12.36 13.11
CA SER A 49 -21.60 10.99 13.65
C SER A 49 -21.69 10.92 15.19
N GLY A 50 -21.52 12.06 15.88
CA GLY A 50 -21.64 12.15 17.34
C GLY A 50 -20.43 11.59 18.11
N HIS A 51 -19.37 11.18 17.43
CA HIS A 51 -18.11 10.75 18.03
C HIS A 51 -16.93 11.08 17.12
N GLY A 52 -15.74 11.23 17.69
CA GLY A 52 -14.54 11.50 16.90
C GLY A 52 -14.29 10.47 15.78
N VAL A 53 -13.77 10.94 14.65
CA VAL A 53 -13.47 10.10 13.47
C VAL A 53 -11.97 9.96 13.28
N ARG A 54 -11.56 8.90 12.58
CA ARG A 54 -10.14 8.64 12.33
C ARG A 54 -9.56 9.63 11.31
N GLY A 55 -8.25 9.83 11.36
CA GLY A 55 -7.50 10.67 10.41
C GLY A 55 -7.71 10.28 8.95
N ARG A 56 -7.94 8.99 8.67
CA ARG A 56 -8.34 8.52 7.33
C ARG A 56 -9.67 9.14 6.88
N THR A 57 -10.69 9.13 7.73
CA THR A 57 -12.01 9.72 7.43
C THR A 57 -11.88 11.22 7.23
N THR A 58 -11.17 11.91 8.12
CA THR A 58 -10.86 13.34 7.98
C THR A 58 -10.16 13.65 6.65
N SER A 59 -9.20 12.83 6.23
CA SER A 59 -8.48 13.00 4.95
C SER A 59 -9.37 12.72 3.74
N ALA A 60 -10.26 11.73 3.82
CA ALA A 60 -11.23 11.43 2.78
C ALA A 60 -12.21 12.60 2.59
N THR A 61 -12.73 13.14 3.69
CA THR A 61 -13.60 14.34 3.68
C THR A 61 -12.89 15.52 3.02
N GLN A 62 -11.64 15.81 3.39
CA GLN A 62 -10.85 16.89 2.75
C GLN A 62 -10.64 16.66 1.25
N THR A 63 -10.42 15.41 0.84
CA THR A 63 -10.24 15.06 -0.57
C THR A 63 -11.55 15.24 -1.35
N GLY A 64 -12.69 14.85 -0.78
CA GLY A 64 -14.02 15.05 -1.37
C GLY A 64 -14.36 16.54 -1.52
N ILE A 65 -14.12 17.34 -0.49
CA ILE A 65 -14.29 18.81 -0.55
C ILE A 65 -13.42 19.38 -1.67
N ARG A 66 -12.12 19.05 -1.69
CA ARG A 66 -11.23 19.51 -2.76
C ARG A 66 -11.76 19.14 -4.14
N HIS A 67 -12.22 17.91 -4.34
CA HIS A 67 -12.76 17.46 -5.62
C HIS A 67 -13.97 18.30 -6.05
N PHE A 68 -14.90 18.59 -5.12
CA PHE A 68 -16.05 19.45 -5.39
C PHE A 68 -15.64 20.86 -5.81
N PHE A 69 -14.71 21.49 -5.08
CA PHE A 69 -14.21 22.83 -5.42
C PHE A 69 -13.42 22.85 -6.74
N THR A 70 -12.61 21.83 -7.01
CA THR A 70 -11.91 21.71 -8.30
C THR A 70 -12.89 21.60 -9.46
N ALA A 71 -14.01 20.87 -9.29
CA ALA A 71 -15.04 20.76 -10.31
C ALA A 71 -15.74 22.11 -10.62
N THR A 72 -15.71 23.07 -9.68
CA THR A 72 -16.23 24.43 -9.87
C THR A 72 -15.15 25.44 -10.29
N GLY A 73 -13.92 24.99 -10.56
CA GLY A 73 -12.80 25.84 -10.97
C GLY A 73 -12.18 26.65 -9.82
N ILE A 74 -12.48 26.31 -8.57
CA ILE A 74 -11.96 26.98 -7.38
C ILE A 74 -10.93 26.08 -6.70
N ASP A 75 -9.75 26.61 -6.42
CA ASP A 75 -8.73 25.86 -5.68
C ASP A 75 -9.02 25.84 -4.18
N PHE A 76 -9.09 24.63 -3.62
CA PHE A 76 -9.22 24.42 -2.19
C PHE A 76 -7.83 24.24 -1.55
N PRO A 77 -7.42 25.04 -0.56
CA PRO A 77 -6.03 25.14 -0.10
C PRO A 77 -5.59 23.99 0.83
N CYS A 78 -6.01 22.74 0.57
CA CYS A 78 -5.59 21.56 1.35
C CYS A 78 -4.08 21.32 1.32
N GLY A 79 -3.38 21.87 0.32
CA GLY A 79 -1.92 21.79 0.17
C GLY A 79 -1.15 22.72 1.12
N HIS A 80 -1.83 23.65 1.80
CA HIS A 80 -1.18 24.60 2.69
C HIS A 80 -0.38 23.89 3.81
N PRO A 81 0.84 24.34 4.15
CA PRO A 81 1.70 23.67 5.13
C PRO A 81 1.03 23.39 6.48
N GLN A 82 0.23 24.33 6.99
CA GLN A 82 -0.51 24.18 8.24
C GLN A 82 -1.54 23.04 8.18
N ILE A 83 -2.34 22.98 7.12
CA ILE A 83 -3.36 21.92 6.93
C ILE A 83 -2.67 20.55 6.81
N ARG A 84 -1.58 20.48 6.04
CA ARG A 84 -0.78 19.25 5.92
C ARG A 84 -0.17 18.81 7.25
N MET A 85 0.29 19.75 8.07
CA MET A 85 0.86 19.47 9.38
C MET A 85 -0.20 18.92 10.35
N ILE A 86 -1.39 19.52 10.37
CA ILE A 86 -2.52 19.07 11.20
C ILE A 86 -2.96 17.67 10.79
N LEU A 87 -3.16 17.42 9.49
CA LEU A 87 -3.53 16.08 9.01
C LEU A 87 -2.49 15.03 9.39
N LYS A 88 -1.20 15.35 9.25
CA LYS A 88 -0.12 14.47 9.72
C LYS A 88 -0.15 14.24 11.24
N GLY A 89 -0.45 15.27 12.02
CA GLY A 89 -0.61 15.17 13.48
C GLY A 89 -1.76 14.25 13.86
N ILE A 90 -2.91 14.42 13.23
CA ILE A 90 -4.10 13.57 13.40
C ILE A 90 -3.78 12.11 13.05
N HIS A 91 -3.09 11.85 11.93
CA HIS A 91 -2.66 10.49 11.55
C HIS A 91 -1.71 9.84 12.55
N ARG A 92 -0.94 10.63 13.33
CA ARG A 92 -0.08 10.10 14.42
C ARG A 92 -0.87 9.77 15.68
N LEU A 93 -2.00 10.44 15.90
CA LEU A 93 -2.90 10.20 17.02
C LEU A 93 -3.84 9.01 16.77
N ASP A 94 -4.08 8.66 15.50
CA ASP A 94 -4.77 7.43 15.15
C ASP A 94 -4.02 6.23 15.76
N ALA A 95 -4.76 5.36 16.44
CA ALA A 95 -4.22 4.08 16.87
C ALA A 95 -3.56 3.37 15.67
N PRO A 96 -2.41 2.69 15.87
CA PRO A 96 -1.75 1.95 14.81
C PRO A 96 -2.76 1.12 14.05
N VAL A 97 -2.60 1.04 12.72
CA VAL A 97 -3.42 0.14 11.90
C VAL A 97 -3.32 -1.24 12.54
N ARG A 98 -4.40 -1.70 13.18
CA ARG A 98 -4.47 -3.06 13.70
C ARG A 98 -4.20 -3.95 12.50
N HIS A 99 -3.11 -4.71 12.56
CA HIS A 99 -2.89 -5.78 11.61
C HIS A 99 -4.17 -6.61 11.63
N LYS A 100 -4.82 -6.78 10.48
CA LYS A 100 -5.89 -7.79 10.38
C LYS A 100 -5.25 -9.08 10.88
N ALA A 101 -5.89 -9.73 11.85
CA ALA A 101 -5.39 -11.00 12.36
C ALA A 101 -5.10 -11.91 11.16
N LEU A 102 -3.96 -12.60 11.18
CA LEU A 102 -3.70 -13.65 10.19
C LEU A 102 -4.91 -14.60 10.18
N VAL A 103 -5.31 -15.05 9.00
CA VAL A 103 -6.38 -16.04 8.87
C VAL A 103 -6.06 -17.21 9.81
N SER A 104 -7.01 -17.59 10.66
CA SER A 104 -6.80 -18.70 11.60
C SER A 104 -6.56 -20.00 10.84
N ILE A 105 -5.82 -20.93 11.46
CA ILE A 105 -5.61 -22.28 10.90
C ILE A 105 -6.96 -22.91 10.55
N ASN A 106 -7.92 -22.91 11.48
CA ASN A 106 -9.27 -23.45 11.28
C ASN A 106 -9.97 -22.91 10.03
N ASN A 107 -9.87 -21.59 9.78
CA ASN A 107 -10.47 -21.00 8.59
C ASN A 107 -9.81 -21.52 7.31
N LEU A 108 -8.49 -21.71 7.33
CA LEU A 108 -7.78 -22.31 6.20
C LEU A 108 -8.14 -23.79 6.03
N GLU A 109 -8.35 -24.55 7.10
CA GLU A 109 -8.81 -25.95 7.00
C GLU A 109 -10.21 -26.03 6.37
N CYS A 110 -11.13 -25.13 6.77
CA CYS A 110 -12.44 -25.02 6.14
C CYS A 110 -12.33 -24.65 4.65
N CYS A 111 -11.44 -23.72 4.30
CA CYS A 111 -11.17 -23.39 2.91
C CYS A 111 -10.64 -24.60 2.14
N TYR A 112 -9.72 -25.37 2.71
CA TYR A 112 -9.19 -26.58 2.09
C TYR A 112 -10.30 -27.61 1.83
N ALA A 113 -11.15 -27.85 2.82
CA ALA A 113 -12.25 -28.80 2.71
C ALA A 113 -13.28 -28.41 1.63
N ALA A 114 -13.41 -27.12 1.33
CA ALA A 114 -14.30 -26.61 0.29
C ALA A 114 -13.70 -26.69 -1.14
N LEU A 115 -12.41 -26.99 -1.27
CA LEU A 115 -11.71 -27.01 -2.56
C LEU A 115 -11.60 -28.44 -3.11
N ASP A 116 -11.98 -28.62 -4.37
CA ASP A 116 -11.68 -29.86 -5.09
C ASP A 116 -10.24 -29.84 -5.59
N MET A 117 -9.36 -30.55 -4.88
CA MET A 117 -7.94 -30.63 -5.19
C MET A 117 -7.62 -31.44 -6.47
N ASN A 118 -8.62 -31.99 -7.17
CA ASN A 118 -8.44 -32.54 -8.51
C ASN A 118 -8.41 -31.45 -9.59
N LEU A 119 -8.99 -30.29 -9.31
CA LEU A 119 -9.05 -29.19 -10.27
C LEU A 119 -7.78 -28.32 -10.20
N PRO A 120 -7.11 -28.03 -11.34
CA PRO A 120 -5.91 -27.20 -11.36
C PRO A 120 -6.12 -25.81 -10.74
N SER A 121 -7.29 -25.18 -10.95
CA SER A 121 -7.57 -23.86 -10.37
C SER A 121 -7.63 -23.90 -8.84
N SER A 122 -8.27 -24.91 -8.26
CA SER A 122 -8.30 -25.15 -6.81
C SER A 122 -6.90 -25.40 -6.24
N GLN A 123 -6.09 -26.21 -6.94
CA GLN A 123 -4.68 -26.45 -6.56
C GLN A 123 -3.86 -25.15 -6.58
N GLY A 124 -4.01 -24.33 -7.62
CA GLY A 124 -3.32 -23.05 -7.73
C GLY A 124 -3.75 -22.06 -6.65
N LEU A 125 -5.05 -22.00 -6.35
CA LEU A 125 -5.60 -21.17 -5.27
C LEU A 125 -5.08 -21.61 -3.91
N TRP A 126 -5.18 -22.90 -3.59
CA TRP A 126 -4.67 -23.45 -2.32
C TRP A 126 -3.17 -23.26 -2.18
N GLY A 127 -2.41 -23.55 -3.24
CA GLY A 127 -0.97 -23.33 -3.26
C GLY A 127 -0.61 -21.87 -2.97
N SER A 128 -1.32 -20.93 -3.59
CA SER A 128 -1.10 -19.49 -3.38
C SER A 128 -1.40 -19.06 -1.94
N LEU A 129 -2.50 -19.56 -1.34
CA LEU A 129 -2.88 -19.31 0.06
C LEU A 129 -1.86 -19.87 1.04
N CYS A 130 -1.41 -21.10 0.80
CA CYS A 130 -0.44 -21.78 1.65
C CYS A 130 0.92 -21.05 1.63
N GLN A 131 1.39 -20.63 0.46
CA GLN A 131 2.62 -19.83 0.37
C GLN A 131 2.49 -18.47 1.05
N ALA A 132 1.36 -17.78 0.87
CA ALA A 132 1.12 -16.49 1.52
C ALA A 132 1.14 -16.60 3.05
N PHE A 133 0.51 -17.65 3.58
CA PHE A 133 0.45 -17.93 5.02
C PHE A 133 1.83 -18.31 5.58
N SER A 134 2.50 -19.30 4.99
CA SER A 134 3.77 -19.83 5.51
C SER A 134 4.93 -18.83 5.40
N PHE A 135 5.07 -18.14 4.26
CA PHE A 135 6.14 -17.16 4.10
C PHE A 135 5.82 -15.79 4.68
N SER A 136 4.64 -15.65 5.30
CA SER A 136 4.12 -14.40 5.84
C SER A 136 4.44 -13.27 4.86
N PHE A 137 3.92 -13.35 3.64
CA PHE A 137 4.06 -12.27 2.67
C PHE A 137 3.33 -11.04 3.24
N VAL A 138 4.01 -10.27 4.07
CA VAL A 138 3.50 -9.04 4.66
C VAL A 138 3.41 -8.00 3.54
N PRO A 139 2.29 -7.27 3.41
CA PRO A 139 2.20 -6.15 2.48
C PRO A 139 3.35 -5.18 2.69
N PRO A 140 4.11 -4.84 1.63
CA PRO A 140 5.02 -3.70 1.72
C PRO A 140 4.19 -2.46 2.04
N ARG A 141 4.61 -1.67 3.04
CA ARG A 141 4.02 -0.36 3.40
C ARG A 141 4.18 0.71 2.30
N SER A 142 4.52 0.31 1.07
CA SER A 142 4.94 1.21 -0.01
C SER A 142 3.78 1.50 -0.95
N HIS A 143 3.40 2.77 -1.02
CA HIS A 143 2.35 3.37 -1.87
C HIS A 143 2.53 3.25 -3.40
N ARG A 144 3.37 2.34 -3.90
CA ARG A 144 3.54 2.14 -5.35
C ARG A 144 3.04 0.75 -5.72
N LYS A 145 2.09 0.71 -6.66
CA LYS A 145 1.60 -0.49 -7.34
C LYS A 145 2.79 -1.24 -7.95
N LYS A 146 3.38 -2.16 -7.19
CA LYS A 146 4.32 -3.15 -7.73
C LYS A 146 3.71 -4.50 -7.43
N GLU A 147 3.23 -5.14 -8.48
CA GLU A 147 2.78 -6.52 -8.46
C GLU A 147 3.99 -7.39 -8.13
N ASN A 148 3.93 -8.13 -7.03
CA ASN A 148 4.95 -9.14 -6.76
C ASN A 148 4.49 -10.43 -7.44
N ARG A 149 5.15 -10.74 -8.55
CA ARG A 149 4.97 -11.97 -9.31
C ARG A 149 5.95 -13.01 -8.80
N LEU A 150 5.43 -14.15 -8.35
CA LEU A 150 6.24 -15.31 -8.02
C LEU A 150 6.27 -16.21 -9.25
N HIS A 151 7.41 -16.34 -9.92
CA HIS A 151 7.54 -17.22 -11.09
C HIS A 151 7.75 -18.69 -10.68
N ALA A 152 7.47 -19.63 -11.58
CA ALA A 152 7.69 -21.05 -11.29
C ALA A 152 9.18 -21.33 -11.07
N ASN A 153 10.06 -20.64 -11.82
CA ASN A 153 11.52 -20.73 -11.70
C ASN A 153 12.08 -20.14 -10.41
N ASP A 154 11.25 -19.41 -9.66
CA ASP A 154 11.63 -18.89 -8.36
C ASP A 154 11.25 -19.84 -7.23
N ILE A 155 10.59 -20.96 -7.52
CA ILE A 155 10.16 -21.96 -6.53
C ILE A 155 10.96 -23.24 -6.76
N ALA A 156 11.74 -23.64 -5.78
CA ALA A 156 12.38 -24.96 -5.73
C ALA A 156 11.84 -25.74 -4.54
N ILE A 157 11.54 -27.01 -4.75
CA ILE A 157 11.08 -27.93 -3.71
C ILE A 157 12.18 -28.95 -3.56
N LEU A 158 12.73 -29.09 -2.36
CA LEU A 158 13.92 -29.89 -2.10
C LEU A 158 13.58 -31.12 -1.26
N ASP A 159 14.26 -32.22 -1.53
CA ASP A 159 14.27 -33.40 -0.66
C ASP A 159 15.37 -33.32 0.41
N SER A 160 15.54 -34.41 1.16
CA SER A 160 16.54 -34.54 2.24
C SER A 160 17.98 -34.44 1.77
N ASN A 161 18.24 -34.70 0.48
CA ASN A 161 19.57 -34.60 -0.11
C ASN A 161 19.83 -33.19 -0.66
N GLY A 162 18.82 -32.31 -0.64
CA GLY A 162 18.87 -30.98 -1.24
C GLY A 162 18.56 -30.98 -2.74
N ASP A 163 18.09 -32.10 -3.29
CA ASP A 163 17.78 -32.22 -4.72
C ASP A 163 16.36 -31.75 -5.02
N SER A 164 16.17 -31.16 -6.20
CA SER A 164 14.86 -30.70 -6.65
C SER A 164 13.90 -31.87 -6.87
N THR A 165 12.73 -31.81 -6.23
CA THR A 165 11.73 -32.87 -6.28
C THR A 165 10.33 -32.35 -6.59
N THR A 166 9.54 -33.19 -7.27
CA THR A 166 8.11 -32.97 -7.49
C THR A 166 7.24 -33.99 -6.73
N ILE A 167 7.89 -34.84 -5.92
CA ILE A 167 7.27 -35.95 -5.20
C ILE A 167 6.92 -35.48 -3.78
N ALA A 168 5.63 -35.49 -3.46
CA ALA A 168 5.11 -34.97 -2.19
C ALA A 168 5.61 -35.68 -0.93
N ARG A 169 5.99 -36.96 -1.07
CA ARG A 169 6.42 -37.76 0.08
C ARG A 169 7.84 -37.42 0.51
N VAL A 170 8.71 -37.11 -0.44
CA VAL A 170 10.14 -36.81 -0.20
C VAL A 170 10.41 -35.31 -0.08
N ALA A 171 9.46 -34.45 -0.46
CA ALA A 171 9.58 -33.01 -0.30
C ALA A 171 9.73 -32.62 1.19
N GLU A 172 10.86 -32.02 1.53
CA GLU A 172 11.25 -31.62 2.88
C GLU A 172 11.29 -30.10 3.05
N ALA A 173 11.74 -29.37 2.03
CA ALA A 173 11.84 -27.92 2.07
C ALA A 173 11.29 -27.27 0.80
N VAL A 174 10.88 -26.01 0.91
CA VAL A 174 10.61 -25.13 -0.23
C VAL A 174 11.46 -23.89 -0.13
N HIS A 175 12.09 -23.55 -1.24
CA HIS A 175 12.93 -22.39 -1.43
C HIS A 175 12.23 -21.45 -2.41
N ILE A 176 12.07 -20.19 -2.02
CA ILE A 176 11.52 -19.13 -2.84
C ILE A 176 12.58 -18.06 -3.06
N ARG A 177 12.86 -17.77 -4.32
CA ARG A 177 13.77 -16.71 -4.74
C ARG A 177 12.98 -15.44 -5.05
N LEU A 178 13.19 -14.39 -4.27
CA LEU A 178 12.50 -13.10 -4.46
C LEU A 178 13.38 -12.14 -5.24
N SER A 179 13.03 -11.94 -6.51
CA SER A 179 13.71 -11.03 -7.44
C SER A 179 12.92 -9.72 -7.60
N GLY A 180 13.60 -8.56 -7.58
CA GLY A 180 12.99 -7.27 -7.97
C GLY A 180 12.09 -6.56 -6.95
N SER A 181 12.20 -6.88 -5.65
CA SER A 181 11.59 -6.09 -4.56
C SER A 181 12.18 -4.67 -4.47
N LYS A 182 11.48 -3.74 -3.80
CA LYS A 182 11.96 -2.35 -3.63
C LYS A 182 13.27 -2.26 -2.84
N THR A 183 13.64 -3.29 -2.08
CA THR A 183 14.89 -3.35 -1.31
C THR A 183 16.07 -3.95 -2.08
N ASN A 184 15.84 -4.53 -3.27
CA ASN A 184 16.91 -5.11 -4.10
C ASN A 184 16.80 -4.66 -5.56
N GLN A 185 16.49 -3.37 -5.81
CA GLN A 185 16.34 -2.85 -7.17
C GLN A 185 17.59 -3.02 -8.05
N HIS A 186 18.76 -3.31 -7.45
CA HIS A 186 20.01 -3.72 -8.10
C HIS A 186 20.80 -4.75 -7.26
N GLY A 187 20.14 -5.51 -6.37
CA GLY A 187 20.80 -6.39 -5.40
C GLY A 187 20.51 -7.87 -5.62
N GLU A 188 21.34 -8.72 -5.03
CA GLU A 188 21.18 -10.18 -5.04
C GLU A 188 19.74 -10.60 -4.66
N PRO A 189 19.15 -11.59 -5.36
CA PRO A 189 17.83 -12.09 -5.04
C PRO A 189 17.80 -12.63 -3.61
N THR A 190 16.73 -12.34 -2.88
CA THR A 190 16.58 -12.83 -1.50
C THR A 190 15.99 -14.24 -1.53
N LEU A 191 16.75 -15.22 -1.06
CA LEU A 191 16.25 -16.58 -0.86
C LEU A 191 15.51 -16.68 0.47
N ARG A 192 14.32 -17.27 0.45
CA ARG A 192 13.59 -17.67 1.66
C ARG A 192 13.35 -19.17 1.60
N ALA A 193 13.69 -19.88 2.66
CA ALA A 193 13.50 -21.31 2.77
C ALA A 193 12.58 -21.63 3.95
N LEU A 194 11.67 -22.60 3.77
CA LEU A 194 10.87 -23.17 4.84
C LEU A 194 10.83 -24.68 4.74
N ASN A 195 11.00 -25.34 5.88
CA ASN A 195 10.83 -26.78 6.01
C ASN A 195 9.34 -27.14 6.06
N ARG A 196 9.04 -28.41 5.79
CA ARG A 196 7.73 -29.03 5.94
C ARG A 196 7.23 -28.85 7.38
N SER A 197 6.06 -28.23 7.53
CA SER A 197 5.47 -27.86 8.83
C SER A 197 4.82 -29.02 9.62
N GLY A 198 4.95 -30.27 9.16
CA GLY A 198 4.27 -31.44 9.75
C GLY A 198 2.75 -31.47 9.57
N HIS A 199 2.11 -30.33 9.30
CA HIS A 199 0.67 -30.24 9.04
C HIS A 199 0.31 -30.88 7.69
N GLN A 200 -0.77 -31.67 7.67
CA GLN A 200 -1.11 -32.51 6.52
C GLN A 200 -1.36 -31.71 5.21
N PHE A 201 -2.05 -30.57 5.29
CA PHE A 201 -2.40 -29.74 4.13
C PHE A 201 -1.93 -28.28 4.24
N LEU A 202 -1.62 -27.77 5.45
CA LEU A 202 -1.00 -26.46 5.67
C LEU A 202 0.52 -26.56 5.72
N CYS A 203 1.10 -27.03 4.62
CA CYS A 203 2.52 -27.27 4.49
C CYS A 203 3.12 -26.46 3.33
N PRO A 204 4.19 -25.68 3.55
CA PRO A 204 4.77 -24.84 2.51
C PRO A 204 5.28 -25.65 1.30
N ALA A 205 5.81 -26.86 1.54
CA ALA A 205 6.19 -27.79 0.46
C ALA A 205 4.96 -28.32 -0.30
N PHE A 206 3.88 -28.68 0.41
CA PHE A 206 2.63 -29.10 -0.23
C PHE A 206 2.00 -27.99 -1.06
N GLY A 207 1.95 -26.77 -0.52
CA GLY A 207 1.46 -25.60 -1.25
C GLY A 207 2.24 -25.35 -2.53
N ALA A 208 3.57 -25.52 -2.50
CA ALA A 208 4.43 -25.36 -3.68
C ALA A 208 4.12 -26.43 -4.73
N LEU A 209 3.92 -27.68 -4.31
CA LEU A 209 3.54 -28.77 -5.20
C LEU A 209 2.19 -28.50 -5.87
N CYS A 210 1.18 -28.05 -5.13
CA CYS A 210 -0.12 -27.69 -5.70
C CYS A 210 0.02 -26.56 -6.74
N LEU A 211 0.82 -25.56 -6.43
CA LEU A 211 1.05 -24.40 -7.30
C LEU A 211 1.81 -24.79 -8.59
N LEU A 212 2.82 -25.65 -8.51
CA LEU A 212 3.52 -26.15 -9.71
C LEU A 212 2.66 -27.16 -10.51
N ARG A 213 1.86 -28.00 -9.83
CA ARG A 213 0.97 -28.99 -10.48
C ARG A 213 -0.14 -28.32 -11.28
N SER A 214 -0.77 -27.29 -10.72
CA SER A 214 -1.83 -26.53 -11.39
C SER A 214 -1.40 -25.91 -12.72
N ARG A 215 -0.09 -25.79 -12.94
CA ARG A 215 0.51 -25.08 -14.08
C ARG A 215 1.33 -25.96 -14.99
N ARG A 216 1.24 -27.28 -14.89
CA ARG A 216 2.04 -28.22 -15.71
C ARG A 216 1.92 -27.98 -17.22
N SER A 217 0.81 -27.40 -17.68
CA SER A 217 0.56 -27.05 -19.09
C SER A 217 1.05 -25.65 -19.49
N LEU A 218 1.58 -24.86 -18.56
CA LEU A 218 1.96 -23.46 -18.78
C LEU A 218 3.49 -23.29 -18.83
N PRO A 219 4.01 -22.40 -19.69
CA PRO A 219 5.41 -21.99 -19.67
C PRO A 219 5.86 -21.45 -18.31
N GLN A 220 7.13 -21.68 -17.98
CA GLN A 220 7.74 -21.26 -16.71
C GLN A 220 7.79 -19.73 -16.51
N ASP A 221 7.79 -18.98 -17.62
CA ASP A 221 7.82 -17.52 -17.61
C ASP A 221 6.50 -16.89 -17.16
N ILE A 222 5.39 -17.65 -17.23
CA ILE A 222 4.12 -17.18 -16.70
C ILE A 222 4.21 -17.19 -15.16
N PRO A 223 3.78 -16.11 -14.47
CA PRO A 223 3.86 -16.03 -13.02
C PRO A 223 2.99 -17.10 -12.36
N ALA A 224 3.59 -17.84 -11.45
CA ALA A 224 3.02 -18.98 -10.75
C ALA A 224 1.98 -18.59 -9.70
N ALA A 225 2.23 -17.49 -9.00
CA ALA A 225 1.21 -16.75 -8.28
C ALA A 225 1.42 -15.25 -8.50
N VAL A 226 0.29 -14.55 -8.65
CA VAL A 226 0.27 -13.10 -8.62
C VAL A 226 -0.37 -12.70 -7.31
N TYR A 227 0.44 -12.12 -6.43
CA TYR A 227 -0.09 -11.48 -5.24
C TYR A 227 -0.48 -10.04 -5.63
N ILE A 228 -1.73 -9.89 -6.08
CA ILE A 228 -2.31 -8.56 -6.25
C ILE A 228 -2.50 -7.99 -4.87
N TRP A 229 -1.69 -7.00 -4.53
CA TRP A 229 -2.03 -6.09 -3.47
C TRP A 229 -3.25 -5.31 -3.92
N MET A 230 -4.45 -5.79 -3.57
CA MET A 230 -5.56 -4.88 -3.40
C MET A 230 -5.08 -3.90 -2.34
N VAL A 231 -4.62 -2.73 -2.81
CA VAL A 231 -5.02 -1.52 -2.12
C VAL A 231 -6.53 -1.70 -2.03
N LEU A 232 -7.04 -1.93 -0.83
CA LEU A 232 -8.39 -1.50 -0.52
C LEU A 232 -8.36 0.03 -0.73
N ASN A 233 -8.42 0.42 -2.00
CA ASN A 233 -8.98 1.67 -2.46
C ASN A 233 -10.46 1.34 -2.60
N ASP A 234 -11.08 0.97 -1.50
CA ASP A 234 -12.51 0.72 -1.46
C ASP A 234 -13.02 1.47 -0.25
N PHE A 235 -13.39 2.71 -0.57
CA PHE A 235 -14.30 3.65 0.08
C PHE A 235 -13.92 4.24 1.45
#